data_AF-A0A517RCH3-F1
#
_entry.id   AF-A0A517RCH3-F1
#
_cell.length_a   1.000
_cell.length_b   1.000
_cell.length_c   1.000
_cell.angle_alpha   90.00
_cell.angle_beta   90.00
_cell.angle_gamma   90.00
#
_symmetry.space_group_name_H-M   'P 1'
#
loop_
_entity.id
_entity.type
_entity.pdbx_description
1 polymer ?
#
loop_
_entity_poly.entity_id
_entity_poly.type
_entity_poly.pdbx_seq_one_letter_code
_entity_poly.pdbx_strand_id
1 'polypeptide(L)'
;MPGKQFILWGMLLLTFGCGGVSDAPDRRIVKGSVTLNGEPLEGAVIRFLPQPAGPVAAGKIINGMYEISNKGGVPLGNHRVEIKGTPILPADTEGKSLGEIDAATKPAIPIPDKYHSKSELEATIEAGSEPFFVDFELKE
;
A
#
# COMPACT_ATOMS: atom_id res chain seq x y z
N MET A 1 -17.27 6.77 73.17
CA MET A 1 -16.90 7.76 72.14
C MET A 1 -16.37 6.99 70.93
N PRO A 2 -16.88 7.26 69.71
CA PRO A 2 -16.66 6.43 68.53
C PRO A 2 -15.37 6.80 67.79
N GLY A 3 -14.62 5.80 67.33
CA GLY A 3 -13.51 5.94 66.39
C GLY A 3 -13.79 5.09 65.16
N LYS A 4 -14.26 5.73 64.10
CA LYS A 4 -14.74 5.17 62.83
C LYS A 4 -13.73 4.26 62.13
N GLN A 5 -14.29 3.26 61.48
CA GLN A 5 -13.69 2.36 60.49
C GLN A 5 -13.04 3.13 59.31
N PHE A 6 -11.95 2.59 58.76
CA PHE A 6 -11.63 2.58 57.32
C PHE A 6 -10.65 1.39 57.11
N ILE A 7 -11.14 0.18 56.81
CA ILE A 7 -11.49 -0.31 55.46
C ILE A 7 -10.26 -0.42 54.54
N LEU A 8 -9.90 -1.69 54.32
CA LEU A 8 -9.37 -2.31 53.10
C LEU A 8 -7.98 -1.89 52.59
N TRP A 9 -7.01 -2.74 52.94
CA TRP A 9 -6.20 -3.52 52.01
C TRP A 9 -6.52 -3.25 50.52
N GLY A 10 -5.65 -2.51 49.86
CA GLY A 10 -5.78 -2.17 48.45
C GLY A 10 -4.41 -1.99 47.82
N MET A 11 -3.64 -3.08 47.78
CA MET A 11 -2.45 -3.22 46.96
C MET A 11 -2.88 -3.07 45.50
N LEU A 12 -2.80 -1.86 44.96
CA LEU A 12 -3.12 -1.55 43.57
C LEU A 12 -1.97 -2.06 42.68
N LEU A 13 -2.01 -3.37 42.43
CA LEU A 13 -1.23 -4.07 41.43
C LEU A 13 -1.61 -3.57 40.03
N LEU A 14 -0.62 -2.97 39.37
CA LEU A 14 -0.25 -3.14 37.96
C LEU A 14 -1.35 -3.78 37.07
N THR A 15 -2.23 -2.97 36.50
CA THR A 15 -2.85 -3.34 35.22
C THR A 15 -1.97 -2.80 34.10
N PHE A 16 -1.17 -3.73 33.60
CA PHE A 16 -0.45 -3.72 32.34
C PHE A 16 -1.11 -2.83 31.29
N GLY A 17 -0.34 -1.86 30.78
CA GLY A 17 -0.61 -1.24 29.50
C GLY A 17 -0.60 -2.32 28.44
N CYS A 18 -1.79 -2.80 28.07
CA CYS A 18 -2.00 -3.61 26.88
C CYS A 18 -2.15 -2.66 25.68
N GLY A 19 -1.12 -1.86 25.45
CA GLY A 19 -0.90 -1.17 24.19
C GLY A 19 0.25 -1.90 23.52
N GLY A 20 -0.06 -3.03 22.87
CA GLY A 20 0.95 -3.77 22.13
C GLY A 20 1.57 -2.85 21.10
N VAL A 21 2.80 -2.39 21.38
CA VAL A 21 3.68 -1.86 20.35
C VAL A 21 3.87 -3.03 19.40
N SER A 22 3.11 -3.02 18.31
CA SER A 22 3.40 -3.96 17.23
C SER A 22 4.75 -3.53 16.68
N ASP A 23 5.72 -4.44 16.58
CA ASP A 23 7.00 -4.17 15.90
C ASP A 23 6.84 -3.86 14.40
N ALA A 24 5.59 -3.75 13.91
CA ALA A 24 5.32 -3.31 12.56
C ALA A 24 5.53 -1.79 12.44
N PRO A 25 6.17 -1.32 11.36
CA PRO A 25 6.31 0.11 11.12
C PRO A 25 4.93 0.74 10.99
N ASP A 26 4.81 1.98 11.49
CA ASP A 26 3.64 2.81 11.26
C ASP A 26 3.36 2.92 9.75
N ARG A 27 2.08 3.03 9.40
CA ARG A 27 1.61 3.02 8.02
C ARG A 27 0.58 4.11 7.78
N ARG A 28 0.45 4.49 6.51
CA ARG A 28 -0.55 5.43 6.05
C ARG A 28 -1.20 4.94 4.76
N ILE A 29 -2.50 5.12 4.63
CA ILE A 29 -3.20 4.88 3.37
C ILE A 29 -2.63 5.84 2.32
N VAL A 30 -2.20 5.31 1.18
CA VAL A 30 -1.69 6.12 0.07
C VAL A 30 -2.62 5.97 -1.13
N LYS A 31 -2.94 7.09 -1.76
CA LYS A 31 -3.74 7.17 -2.98
C LYS A 31 -3.02 8.02 -4.02
N GLY A 32 -3.39 7.86 -5.26
CA GLY A 32 -2.92 8.75 -6.31
C GLY A 32 -3.31 8.26 -7.68
N SER A 33 -2.80 8.99 -8.66
CA SER A 33 -2.93 8.73 -10.08
C SER A 33 -1.59 8.39 -10.70
N VAL A 34 -1.64 7.61 -11.77
CA VAL A 34 -0.49 7.27 -12.60
C VAL A 34 -0.90 7.46 -14.06
N THR A 35 -0.09 8.22 -14.78
CA THR A 35 -0.25 8.40 -16.22
C THR A 35 1.00 7.93 -16.96
N LEU A 36 0.85 7.50 -18.20
CA LEU A 36 1.95 7.21 -19.12
C LEU A 36 1.72 8.00 -20.40
N ASN A 37 2.67 8.87 -20.76
CA ASN A 37 2.58 9.77 -21.90
C ASN A 37 1.31 10.64 -21.92
N GLY A 38 0.82 11.01 -20.74
CA GLY A 38 -0.39 11.84 -20.56
C GLY A 38 -1.71 11.06 -20.53
N GLU A 39 -1.68 9.74 -20.72
CA GLU A 39 -2.88 8.89 -20.64
C GLU A 39 -2.95 8.15 -19.29
N PRO A 40 -4.14 7.93 -18.71
CA PRO A 40 -4.30 7.11 -17.50
C PRO A 40 -3.70 5.72 -17.69
N LEU A 41 -2.80 5.32 -16.80
CA LEU A 41 -2.16 4.00 -16.89
C LEU A 41 -3.12 2.91 -16.43
N GLU A 42 -3.29 1.88 -17.24
CA GLU A 42 -4.15 0.73 -16.95
C GLU A 42 -3.37 -0.57 -16.86
N GLY A 43 -3.87 -1.52 -16.06
CA GLY A 43 -3.28 -2.87 -16.01
C GLY A 43 -1.85 -2.89 -15.50
N ALA A 44 -1.55 -2.08 -14.48
CA ALA A 44 -0.25 -2.05 -13.83
C ALA A 44 -0.38 -2.21 -12.32
N VAL A 45 0.74 -2.54 -11.67
CA VAL A 45 0.87 -2.58 -10.21
C VAL A 45 1.93 -1.58 -9.80
N ILE A 46 1.59 -0.72 -8.85
CA ILE A 46 2.53 0.17 -8.17
C ILE A 46 3.02 -0.50 -6.88
N ARG A 47 4.31 -0.37 -6.60
CA ARG A 47 4.98 -0.94 -5.42
C ARG A 47 5.80 0.14 -4.73
N PHE A 48 5.65 0.23 -3.43
CA PHE A 48 6.46 1.07 -2.55
C PHE A 48 7.45 0.18 -1.81
N LEU A 49 8.73 0.34 -2.13
CA LEU A 49 9.84 -0.41 -1.54
C LEU A 49 10.52 0.48 -0.49
N PRO A 50 10.37 0.19 0.82
CA PRO A 50 10.94 1.02 1.87
C PRO A 50 12.47 1.10 1.78
N GLN A 51 13.01 2.24 2.20
CA GLN A 51 14.43 2.51 2.37
C GLN A 51 14.66 3.04 3.80
N PRO A 52 15.29 2.26 4.71
CA PRO A 52 15.90 0.93 4.51
C PRO A 52 14.90 -0.18 4.18
N ALA A 53 15.41 -1.29 3.63
CA ALA A 53 14.59 -2.41 3.15
C ALA A 53 13.64 -2.94 4.24
N GLY A 54 12.37 -3.09 3.86
CA GLY A 54 11.31 -3.52 4.76
C GLY A 54 10.10 -4.08 4.00
N PRO A 55 8.93 -4.20 4.66
CA PRO A 55 7.74 -4.77 4.04
C PRO A 55 7.25 -3.92 2.87
N VAL A 56 7.30 -4.49 1.66
CA VAL A 56 6.78 -3.85 0.44
C VAL A 56 5.26 -3.72 0.51
N ALA A 57 4.75 -2.55 0.13
CA ALA A 57 3.33 -2.32 -0.07
C ALA A 57 3.05 -2.18 -1.57
N ALA A 58 1.91 -2.66 -2.05
CA ALA A 58 1.59 -2.66 -3.48
C ALA A 58 0.08 -2.50 -3.72
N GLY A 59 -0.27 -1.86 -4.83
CA GLY A 59 -1.65 -1.65 -5.27
C GLY A 59 -1.79 -1.84 -6.77
N LYS A 60 -2.96 -2.29 -7.21
CA LYS A 60 -3.31 -2.28 -8.64
C LYS A 60 -3.64 -0.85 -9.06
N ILE A 61 -3.25 -0.50 -10.27
CA ILE A 61 -3.66 0.74 -10.94
C ILE A 61 -4.86 0.38 -11.82
N ILE A 62 -5.98 1.06 -11.59
CA ILE A 62 -7.26 0.85 -12.27
C ILE A 62 -7.79 2.23 -12.66
N ASN A 63 -8.08 2.46 -13.94
CA ASN A 63 -8.44 3.77 -14.51
C ASN A 63 -7.42 4.86 -14.16
N GLY A 64 -6.13 4.52 -14.20
CA GLY A 64 -5.05 5.43 -13.81
C GLY A 64 -4.97 5.72 -12.32
N MET A 65 -5.83 5.14 -11.47
CA MET A 65 -5.87 5.41 -10.04
C MET A 65 -5.38 4.22 -9.23
N TYR A 66 -4.74 4.48 -8.10
CA TYR A 66 -4.38 3.45 -7.14
C TYR A 66 -4.74 3.87 -5.72
N GLU A 67 -5.00 2.86 -4.89
CA GLU A 67 -5.17 3.00 -3.44
C GLU A 67 -4.50 1.81 -2.75
N ILE A 68 -3.62 2.10 -1.79
CA ILE A 68 -2.95 1.12 -0.94
C ILE A 68 -3.42 1.33 0.49
N SER A 69 -4.41 0.54 0.89
CA SER A 69 -4.99 0.52 2.24
C SER A 69 -4.83 -0.82 2.95
N ASN A 70 -4.34 -1.85 2.24
CA ASN A 70 -4.14 -3.18 2.81
C ASN A 70 -3.10 -3.15 3.94
N LYS A 71 -3.37 -3.88 5.03
CA LYS A 71 -2.52 -3.90 6.24
C LYS A 71 -2.26 -2.50 6.83
N GLY A 72 -3.17 -1.54 6.62
CA GLY A 72 -3.02 -0.16 7.09
C GLY A 72 -2.28 0.77 6.12
N GLY A 73 -1.86 0.28 4.95
CA GLY A 73 -1.25 1.09 3.89
C GLY A 73 0.27 0.94 3.78
N VAL A 74 0.90 1.99 3.27
CA VAL A 74 2.35 2.04 3.01
C VAL A 74 3.08 2.42 4.31
N PRO A 75 4.19 1.74 4.66
CA PRO A 75 5.03 2.16 5.78
C PRO A 75 5.42 3.65 5.69
N LEU A 76 5.62 4.30 6.83
CA LEU A 76 6.15 5.66 6.84
C LEU A 76 7.63 5.69 6.39
N GLY A 77 8.08 6.83 5.86
CA GLY A 77 9.46 7.08 5.45
C GLY A 77 9.70 7.02 3.94
N ASN A 78 10.97 6.91 3.56
CA ASN A 78 11.40 6.97 2.16
C ASN A 78 11.16 5.64 1.45
N HIS A 79 10.68 5.71 0.22
CA HIS A 79 10.42 4.56 -0.62
C HIS A 79 10.96 4.80 -2.02
N ARG A 80 11.60 3.77 -2.59
CA ARG A 80 11.70 3.66 -4.05
C ARG A 80 10.37 3.13 -4.56
N VAL A 81 9.81 3.76 -5.58
CA VAL A 81 8.54 3.38 -6.18
C VAL A 81 8.80 2.63 -7.47
N GLU A 82 8.18 1.47 -7.66
CA GLU A 82 8.29 0.69 -8.90
C GLU A 82 6.89 0.49 -9.49
N ILE A 83 6.77 0.67 -10.79
CA ILE A 83 5.54 0.46 -11.54
C ILE A 83 5.80 -0.66 -12.55
N LYS A 84 4.98 -1.70 -12.51
CA LYS A 84 5.12 -2.88 -13.35
C LYS A 84 3.83 -3.13 -14.12
N GLY A 85 3.91 -3.22 -15.43
CA GLY A 85 2.80 -3.68 -16.26
C GLY A 85 2.43 -5.13 -15.94
N THR A 86 1.12 -5.41 -15.93
CA THR A 86 0.57 -6.74 -15.67
C THR A 86 -0.44 -7.12 -16.75
N PRO A 87 -0.51 -8.39 -17.18
CA PRO A 87 -1.57 -8.82 -18.08
C PRO A 87 -2.95 -8.58 -17.47
N ILE A 88 -3.90 -8.15 -18.29
CA ILE A 88 -5.29 -7.94 -17.86
C ILE A 88 -6.12 -9.13 -18.32
N LEU A 89 -6.56 -9.94 -17.36
CA LEU A 89 -7.46 -11.06 -17.61
C LEU A 89 -8.88 -10.54 -17.94
N PRO A 90 -9.66 -11.27 -18.78
CA PRO A 90 -11.06 -10.93 -19.01
C PRO A 90 -11.85 -11.01 -17.69
N ALA A 91 -12.80 -10.09 -17.52
CA ALA A 91 -13.59 -9.96 -16.27
C ALA A 91 -14.46 -11.20 -15.97
N ASP A 92 -14.91 -11.89 -17.01
CA ASP A 92 -15.64 -13.15 -16.91
C ASP A 92 -14.81 -14.28 -17.52
N THR A 93 -14.46 -15.24 -16.69
CA THR A 93 -13.72 -16.46 -17.05
C THR A 93 -14.56 -17.72 -16.82
N GLU A 94 -15.79 -17.58 -16.31
CA GLU A 94 -16.62 -18.72 -15.94
C GLU A 94 -17.09 -19.47 -17.19
N GLY A 95 -16.92 -20.79 -17.20
CA GLY A 95 -17.27 -21.63 -18.35
C GLY A 95 -16.35 -21.50 -19.57
N LYS A 96 -15.33 -20.63 -19.53
CA LYS A 96 -14.35 -20.48 -20.63
C LYS A 96 -13.22 -21.50 -20.49
N SER A 97 -12.78 -22.04 -21.62
CA SER A 97 -11.55 -22.82 -21.68
C SER A 97 -10.32 -21.93 -21.47
N LEU A 98 -9.20 -22.54 -21.08
CA LEU A 98 -7.93 -21.81 -20.93
C LEU A 98 -7.51 -21.09 -22.23
N GLY A 99 -7.71 -21.72 -23.39
CA GLY A 99 -7.39 -21.11 -24.68
C GLY A 99 -8.24 -19.86 -24.99
N GLU A 100 -9.50 -19.84 -24.57
CA GLU A 100 -10.37 -18.66 -24.72
C GLU A 100 -9.97 -17.53 -23.76
N ILE A 101 -9.55 -17.87 -22.54
CA ILE A 101 -9.04 -16.89 -21.57
C ILE A 101 -7.73 -16.28 -22.07
N ASP A 102 -6.81 -17.10 -22.57
CA ASP A 102 -5.53 -16.64 -23.10
C ASP A 102 -5.72 -15.72 -24.32
N ALA A 103 -6.60 -16.09 -25.25
CA ALA A 103 -6.92 -15.27 -26.42
C ALA A 103 -7.57 -13.92 -26.05
N ALA A 104 -8.29 -13.85 -24.93
CA ALA A 104 -8.94 -12.64 -24.44
C ALA A 104 -8.08 -11.83 -23.45
N THR A 105 -6.92 -12.34 -23.04
CA THR A 105 -6.02 -11.66 -22.11
C THR A 105 -5.27 -10.54 -22.82
N LYS A 106 -5.36 -9.32 -22.28
CA LYS A 106 -4.55 -8.20 -22.79
C LYS A 106 -3.12 -8.33 -22.27
N PRO A 107 -2.10 -8.18 -23.14
CA PRO A 107 -0.71 -8.25 -22.70
C PRO A 107 -0.38 -7.12 -21.73
N ALA A 108 0.67 -7.32 -20.94
CA ALA A 108 1.18 -6.27 -20.05
C ALA A 108 1.68 -5.06 -20.85
N ILE A 109 1.34 -3.87 -20.39
CA ILE A 109 1.86 -2.62 -20.95
C ILE A 109 3.37 -2.53 -20.67
N PRO A 110 4.21 -2.19 -21.66
CA PRO A 110 5.62 -1.95 -21.42
C PRO A 110 5.80 -0.69 -20.58
N ILE A 111 6.52 -0.82 -19.45
CA ILE A 111 6.88 0.30 -18.59
C ILE A 111 8.39 0.54 -18.73
N PRO A 112 8.85 1.77 -19.02
CA PRO A 112 10.27 2.08 -19.08
C PRO A 112 11.04 1.63 -17.84
N ASP A 113 12.25 1.11 -18.02
CA ASP A 113 13.05 0.57 -16.90
C ASP A 113 13.31 1.59 -15.79
N LYS A 114 13.41 2.89 -16.15
CA LYS A 114 13.56 4.03 -15.21
C LYS A 114 12.38 4.23 -14.26
N TYR A 115 11.29 3.48 -14.44
CA TYR A 115 10.12 3.44 -13.54
C TYR A 115 9.82 2.04 -13.00
N HIS A 116 10.60 1.03 -13.40
CA HIS A 116 10.41 -0.38 -13.03
C HIS A 116 11.71 -0.97 -12.46
N SER A 117 12.47 -1.69 -13.28
CA SER A 117 13.64 -2.47 -12.83
C SER A 117 14.78 -1.61 -12.29
N LYS A 118 14.91 -0.37 -12.79
CA LYS A 118 15.89 0.64 -12.39
C LYS A 118 15.17 1.93 -12.00
N SER A 119 14.09 1.78 -11.23
CA SER A 119 13.23 2.92 -10.97
C SER A 119 13.96 4.07 -10.28
N GLU A 120 13.75 5.27 -10.80
CA GLU A 120 14.20 6.55 -10.25
C GLU A 120 13.07 7.27 -9.50
N LEU A 121 11.87 6.66 -9.42
CA LEU A 121 10.74 7.22 -8.69
C LEU A 121 10.94 7.05 -7.19
N GLU A 122 10.65 8.11 -6.44
CA GLU A 122 10.72 8.13 -4.98
C GLU A 122 9.47 8.75 -4.37
N ALA A 123 9.12 8.29 -3.16
CA ALA A 123 8.06 8.88 -2.36
C ALA A 123 8.42 8.84 -0.88
N THR A 124 8.23 9.96 -0.18
CA THR A 124 8.38 10.04 1.28
C THR A 124 7.00 10.06 1.91
N ILE A 125 6.64 8.99 2.61
CA ILE A 125 5.35 8.86 3.26
C ILE A 125 5.43 9.41 4.68
N GLU A 126 4.77 10.54 4.91
CA GLU A 126 4.75 11.22 6.20
C GLU A 126 3.60 10.73 7.07
N ALA A 127 3.76 10.84 8.39
CA ALA A 127 2.69 10.54 9.34
C ALA A 127 1.46 11.45 9.11
N GLY A 128 0.27 10.92 9.40
CA GLY A 128 -0.97 11.69 9.32
C GLY A 128 -2.22 10.81 9.46
N SER A 129 -3.33 11.43 9.83
CA SER A 129 -4.63 10.74 10.00
C SER A 129 -5.38 10.55 8.68
N GLU A 130 -5.21 11.48 7.72
CA GLU A 130 -5.86 11.43 6.41
C GLU A 130 -5.02 10.64 5.40
N PRO A 131 -5.62 10.09 4.33
CA PRO A 131 -4.87 9.48 3.24
C PRO A 131 -3.80 10.43 2.66
N PHE A 132 -2.64 9.89 2.32
CA PHE A 132 -1.58 10.62 1.61
C PHE A 132 -1.79 10.51 0.10
N PHE A 133 -1.67 11.61 -0.62
CA PHE A 133 -1.87 11.64 -2.08
C PHE A 133 -0.54 11.88 -2.79
N VAL A 134 -0.17 11.01 -3.72
CA VAL A 134 1.03 11.17 -4.56
C VAL A 134 0.79 10.63 -5.96
N ASP A 135 0.99 11.49 -6.95
CA ASP A 135 0.76 11.17 -8.36
C ASP A 135 2.09 10.91 -9.10
N PHE A 136 2.05 10.07 -10.13
CA PHE A 136 3.21 9.75 -10.96
C PHE A 136 2.90 9.95 -12.45
N GLU A 137 3.57 10.92 -13.06
CA GLU A 137 3.51 11.14 -14.50
C GLU A 137 4.71 10.47 -15.19
N LEU A 138 4.45 9.40 -15.92
CA LEU A 138 5.48 8.63 -16.60
C LEU A 138 5.62 9.11 -18.06
N LYS A 139 6.86 9.22 -18.53
CA LYS A 139 7.19 9.58 -19.91
C LYS A 139 8.20 8.59 -20.47
N GLU A 140 8.05 8.18 -21.73
CA GLU A 140 9.09 7.38 -22.40
C GLU A 140 10.48 8.02 -22.34
#